data_AF-A0A1F8SRD1-F1
#
_entry.id   AF-A0A1F8SRD1-F1
#
_cell.length_a   1.000
_cell.length_b   1.000
_cell.length_c   1.000
_cell.angle_alpha   90.00
_cell.angle_beta   90.00
_cell.angle_gamma   90.00
#
_symmetry.space_group_name_H-M   'P 1'
#
loop_
_entity.id
_entity.type
_entity.pdbx_description
1 polymer ?
#
loop_
_entity_poly.entity_id
_entity_poly.type
_entity_poly.pdbx_seq_one_letter_code
_entity_poly.pdbx_strand_id
1 'polypeptide(L)'
;MNTRFNLKSIMKPATLIGVVASISMILAACTPTVQANQTPEVSVPQTTQPVAAAAEAVINVTTDPTLGQILVDGEGMTLYMFTKDEADKSNCNAACLAKWPPLLTQGNPTLGSGVDASMVGSAALADGTKIVTYNHMPLYYFINDSKSGETTGQGVGSVWYVIAPAGQPVGLASTTPPTTAPVASASEPTINVATDPTLGDILVDGKGMTLYIFTKDGRDQSNCDAACLAKWPPLLTQGNPTLGSGVDASQVGTALLADGTKIVTYDHRPLYYWIKDTKPGDTTGQGVGSVWYVISPSGKEIDDSPEVVADPTPVTGASLEEPTLNVASDPTLGQILVDGKGMTLYIFTRDLPDTSNCTGDCLVNWPPLLTQGSPILGPGVDDSKVGSAQLADGSMIVTYNHMPLYYWIKDTKPGDTTGQGVGSVWYVIDPDGDIIGK
;
A
#
# COMPACT_ATOMS: atom_id res chain seq x y z
N MET A 1 43.78 -24.07 42.71
CA MET A 1 44.23 -22.66 42.61
C MET A 1 42.98 -21.80 42.53
N ASN A 2 42.53 -21.19 43.64
CA ASN A 2 42.78 -19.77 44.00
C ASN A 2 42.51 -18.84 42.79
N THR A 3 41.59 -17.86 42.81
CA THR A 3 41.37 -16.88 43.89
C THR A 3 40.03 -16.16 43.72
N ARG A 4 39.51 -15.71 44.86
CA ARG A 4 38.34 -14.87 45.15
C ARG A 4 38.34 -13.52 44.42
N PHE A 5 37.15 -12.95 44.20
CA PHE A 5 36.84 -11.58 44.62
C PHE A 5 35.35 -11.44 44.99
N ASN A 6 35.13 -10.72 46.08
CA ASN A 6 33.90 -10.47 46.82
C ASN A 6 33.69 -8.96 46.79
N LEU A 7 32.45 -8.44 46.78
CA LEU A 7 32.11 -7.23 47.55
C LEU A 7 30.59 -6.95 47.61
N LYS A 8 30.08 -6.94 48.87
CA LYS A 8 29.07 -6.05 49.52
C LYS A 8 27.61 -6.05 48.98
N SER A 9 26.54 -6.32 49.74
CA SER A 9 26.09 -6.12 51.14
C SER A 9 25.07 -4.98 51.28
N ILE A 10 23.79 -5.29 51.59
CA ILE A 10 22.78 -4.40 52.23
C ILE A 10 21.83 -5.31 53.07
N MET A 11 22.00 -5.42 54.40
CA MET A 11 21.22 -4.78 55.51
C MET A 11 19.69 -4.97 55.40
N LYS A 12 19.08 -5.99 56.03
CA LYS A 12 18.58 -6.21 57.43
C LYS A 12 17.16 -5.66 57.76
N PRO A 13 16.29 -6.43 58.45
CA PRO A 13 14.89 -6.11 58.77
C PRO A 13 14.70 -5.65 60.24
N ALA A 14 13.53 -5.10 60.59
CA ALA A 14 13.08 -5.01 61.99
C ALA A 14 11.55 -4.95 62.12
N THR A 15 11.06 -5.77 63.04
CA THR A 15 9.67 -6.08 63.43
C THR A 15 9.19 -5.17 64.57
N LEU A 16 7.88 -5.25 64.90
CA LEU A 16 7.31 -5.56 66.24
C LEU A 16 6.31 -4.53 66.86
N ILE A 17 5.14 -5.08 67.29
CA ILE A 17 4.19 -4.69 68.39
C ILE A 17 3.41 -3.37 68.23
N GLY A 18 2.10 -3.24 68.43
CA GLY A 18 1.06 -4.09 69.03
C GLY A 18 0.20 -3.27 70.02
N VAL A 19 -1.00 -3.79 70.30
CA VAL A 19 -1.92 -3.53 71.44
C VAL A 19 -3.22 -2.76 71.14
N VAL A 20 -4.27 -3.43 71.61
CA VAL A 20 -5.73 -3.30 71.48
C VAL A 20 -6.30 -2.51 72.67
N ALA A 21 -7.40 -1.79 72.48
CA ALA A 21 -8.36 -1.52 73.56
C ALA A 21 -9.79 -1.40 73.02
N SER A 22 -10.62 -2.35 73.43
CA SER A 22 -12.08 -2.47 73.22
C SER A 22 -12.86 -1.77 74.33
N ILE A 23 -14.19 -1.54 74.14
CA ILE A 23 -15.33 -1.31 75.09
C ILE A 23 -16.30 -0.32 74.39
N SER A 24 -17.63 -0.45 74.30
CA SER A 24 -18.65 -1.37 74.83
C SER A 24 -19.98 -1.23 74.05
N MET A 25 -20.82 -2.28 74.13
CA MET A 25 -22.20 -2.41 73.62
C MET A 25 -23.24 -1.57 74.39
N ILE A 26 -24.29 -1.08 73.68
CA ILE A 26 -25.68 -0.98 74.20
C ILE A 26 -26.68 -1.34 73.07
N LEU A 27 -27.68 -2.16 73.41
CA LEU A 27 -28.80 -2.68 72.60
C LEU A 27 -29.92 -1.64 72.31
N ALA A 28 -30.57 -1.72 71.14
CA ALA A 28 -31.99 -1.44 70.93
C ALA A 28 -32.51 -2.10 69.62
N ALA A 29 -33.79 -2.50 69.60
CA ALA A 29 -34.42 -3.46 68.68
C ALA A 29 -35.28 -2.85 67.54
N CYS A 30 -35.53 -3.66 66.48
CA CYS A 30 -36.66 -3.73 65.49
C CYS A 30 -37.19 -2.44 64.83
N THR A 31 -37.51 -2.28 63.52
CA THR A 31 -37.82 -3.10 62.33
C THR A 31 -37.84 -2.14 61.08
N PRO A 32 -38.00 -2.59 59.81
CA PRO A 32 -37.26 -2.05 58.67
C PRO A 32 -37.94 -0.89 57.91
N THR A 33 -37.10 -0.03 57.32
CA THR A 33 -37.49 0.86 56.21
C THR A 33 -36.51 0.69 55.07
N VAL A 34 -37.04 0.34 53.90
CA VAL A 34 -36.33 0.22 52.64
C VAL A 34 -35.86 1.61 52.23
N GLN A 35 -34.55 1.82 52.11
CA GLN A 35 -34.00 3.01 51.47
C GLN A 35 -32.89 2.59 50.51
N ALA A 36 -33.04 3.06 49.28
CA ALA A 36 -32.27 2.64 48.12
C ALA A 36 -30.76 2.80 48.32
N ASN A 37 -30.05 1.80 47.81
CA ASN A 37 -28.61 1.67 47.79
C ASN A 37 -27.96 2.86 47.04
N GLN A 38 -27.34 3.79 47.78
CA GLN A 38 -26.36 4.73 47.23
C GLN A 38 -24.99 4.35 47.79
N THR A 39 -24.17 3.76 46.93
CA THR A 39 -22.74 3.55 47.18
C THR A 39 -22.05 4.92 47.25
N PRO A 40 -21.23 5.21 48.27
CA PRO A 40 -20.52 6.48 48.35
C PRO A 40 -19.42 6.55 47.29
N GLU A 41 -19.46 7.61 46.48
CA GLU A 41 -18.46 7.97 45.49
C GLU A 41 -17.19 8.47 46.20
N VAL A 42 -16.06 7.79 45.95
CA VAL A 42 -14.75 8.18 46.46
C VAL A 42 -14.26 9.37 45.64
N SER A 43 -14.27 10.56 46.24
CA SER A 43 -13.71 11.79 45.67
C SER A 43 -12.18 11.75 45.73
N VAL A 44 -11.55 11.66 44.56
CA VAL A 44 -10.09 11.87 44.41
C VAL A 44 -9.86 13.38 44.22
N PRO A 45 -8.94 14.01 44.97
CA PRO A 45 -8.70 15.45 44.85
C PRO A 45 -7.99 15.75 43.53
N GLN A 46 -8.70 16.44 42.64
CA GLN A 46 -8.17 16.96 41.38
C GLN A 46 -7.28 18.17 41.67
N THR A 47 -5.96 17.97 41.66
CA THR A 47 -5.01 19.07 41.61
C THR A 47 -5.21 19.82 40.30
N THR A 48 -5.88 20.96 40.37
CA THR A 48 -6.03 21.94 39.29
C THR A 48 -4.70 22.61 39.02
N GLN A 49 -3.85 21.97 38.22
CA GLN A 49 -2.74 22.65 37.59
C GLN A 49 -3.33 23.62 36.55
N PRO A 50 -2.97 24.91 36.55
CA PRO A 50 -3.48 25.85 35.54
C PRO A 50 -3.00 25.37 34.18
N VAL A 51 -3.93 24.96 33.32
CA VAL A 51 -3.66 24.72 31.90
C VAL A 51 -3.19 26.06 31.36
N ALA A 52 -1.89 26.17 31.05
CA ALA A 52 -1.35 27.31 30.33
C ALA A 52 -2.22 27.51 29.09
N ALA A 53 -2.75 28.73 28.92
CA ALA A 53 -3.57 29.08 27.77
C ALA A 53 -2.77 28.74 26.50
N ALA A 54 -3.21 27.72 25.78
CA ALA A 54 -2.60 27.35 24.52
C ALA A 54 -2.71 28.57 23.61
N ALA A 55 -1.57 29.03 23.08
CA ALA A 55 -1.55 30.08 22.07
C ALA A 55 -2.48 29.68 20.91
N GLU A 56 -3.16 30.65 20.31
CA GLU A 56 -4.03 30.39 19.16
C GLU A 56 -3.21 29.69 18.08
N ALA A 57 -3.62 28.48 17.71
CA ALA A 57 -2.92 27.70 16.70
C ALA A 57 -2.81 28.50 15.39
N VAL A 58 -1.65 28.45 14.74
CA VAL A 58 -1.44 29.02 13.42
C VAL A 58 -1.20 27.87 12.46
N ILE A 59 -1.81 27.89 11.28
CA ILE A 59 -1.59 26.89 10.22
C ILE A 59 -1.16 27.63 8.96
N ASN A 60 -0.05 27.22 8.37
CA ASN A 60 0.51 27.77 7.14
C ASN A 60 0.78 26.65 6.13
N VAL A 61 1.03 27.04 4.88
CA VAL A 61 1.56 26.16 3.84
C VAL A 61 3.03 26.48 3.60
N THR A 62 3.88 25.46 3.54
CA THR A 62 5.26 25.58 3.03
C THR A 62 5.52 24.57 1.92
N THR A 63 6.62 24.73 1.19
CA THR A 63 7.08 23.76 0.19
C THR A 63 8.26 23.00 0.73
N ASP A 64 8.06 21.71 0.99
CA ASP A 64 9.13 20.74 1.22
C ASP A 64 9.72 20.29 -0.13
N PRO A 65 11.05 20.21 -0.26
CA PRO A 65 11.69 19.88 -1.53
C PRO A 65 11.40 18.46 -2.04
N THR A 66 10.93 17.56 -1.16
CA THR A 66 10.67 16.15 -1.46
C THR A 66 9.19 15.80 -1.41
N LEU A 67 8.43 16.42 -0.51
CA LEU A 67 7.02 16.13 -0.25
C LEU A 67 6.07 17.14 -0.92
N GLY A 68 6.60 18.21 -1.53
CA GLY A 68 5.80 19.26 -2.15
C GLY A 68 5.17 20.19 -1.12
N GLN A 69 3.94 20.64 -1.36
CA GLN A 69 3.27 21.54 -0.41
C GLN A 69 2.76 20.79 0.81
N ILE A 70 3.07 21.28 2.01
CA ILE A 70 2.72 20.66 3.28
C ILE A 70 2.18 21.70 4.27
N LEU A 71 1.34 21.28 5.22
CA LEU A 71 0.93 22.13 6.33
C LEU A 71 1.98 22.17 7.43
N VAL A 72 2.23 23.37 7.94
CA VAL A 72 3.11 23.65 9.08
C VAL A 72 2.42 24.62 10.04
N ASP A 73 2.94 24.75 11.25
CA ASP A 73 2.44 25.76 12.19
C ASP A 73 3.02 27.18 11.95
N GLY A 74 2.80 28.09 12.90
CA GLY A 74 3.33 29.46 12.87
C GLY A 74 4.85 29.55 12.97
N GLU A 75 5.51 28.52 13.48
CA GLU A 75 6.98 28.41 13.61
C GLU A 75 7.59 27.58 12.47
N GLY A 76 6.76 27.04 11.58
CA GLY A 76 7.17 26.22 10.46
C GLY A 76 7.43 24.76 10.82
N MET A 77 6.93 24.28 11.96
CA MET A 77 6.98 22.88 12.37
C MET A 77 5.95 22.06 11.58
N THR A 78 6.35 20.90 11.10
CA THR A 78 5.52 20.02 10.26
C THR A 78 4.32 19.47 11.02
N LEU A 79 3.16 19.49 10.36
CA LEU A 79 1.92 18.91 10.87
C LEU A 79 1.65 17.56 10.20
N TYR A 80 1.24 16.61 11.03
CA TYR A 80 1.00 15.21 10.67
C TYR A 80 -0.46 14.82 10.93
N MET A 81 -0.91 13.82 10.19
CA MET A 81 -2.14 13.08 10.48
C MET A 81 -1.85 11.62 10.80
N PHE A 82 -2.75 11.01 11.58
CA PHE A 82 -2.74 9.58 11.88
C PHE A 82 -3.83 8.88 11.08
N THR A 83 -3.46 7.93 10.22
CA THR A 83 -4.44 7.27 9.32
C THR A 83 -5.41 6.34 10.01
N LYS A 84 -5.19 6.05 11.30
CA LYS A 84 -6.13 5.28 12.12
C LYS A 84 -7.11 6.16 12.88
N ASP A 85 -7.00 7.48 12.79
CA ASP A 85 -8.01 8.38 13.34
C ASP A 85 -9.31 8.31 12.54
N GLU A 86 -10.40 8.63 13.22
CA GLU A 86 -11.71 8.80 12.62
C GLU A 86 -11.98 10.29 12.38
N ALA A 87 -12.94 10.60 11.52
CA ALA A 87 -13.37 11.97 11.28
C ALA A 87 -13.72 12.67 12.61
N ASP A 88 -13.02 13.77 12.88
CA ASP A 88 -13.12 14.59 14.10
C ASP A 88 -12.95 13.81 15.41
N LYS A 89 -12.13 12.75 15.40
CA LYS A 89 -11.84 11.94 16.58
C LYS A 89 -10.46 11.29 16.53
N SER A 90 -9.66 11.57 17.56
CA SER A 90 -8.37 10.93 17.78
C SER A 90 -8.53 9.53 18.38
N ASN A 91 -7.94 8.53 17.74
CA ASN A 91 -7.73 7.17 18.26
C ASN A 91 -6.33 7.01 18.91
N CYS A 92 -5.55 8.10 18.99
CA CYS A 92 -4.23 8.15 19.62
C CYS A 92 -4.36 8.24 21.15
N ASN A 93 -4.00 7.17 21.85
CA ASN A 93 -4.03 7.10 23.32
C ASN A 93 -2.90 7.93 23.98
N ALA A 94 -2.88 8.01 25.32
CA ALA A 94 -1.89 8.82 26.05
C ALA A 94 -0.42 8.49 25.72
N ALA A 95 -0.07 7.22 25.51
CA ALA A 95 1.29 6.83 25.15
C ALA A 95 1.64 7.22 23.70
N CYS A 96 0.64 7.22 22.82
CA CYS A 96 0.74 7.72 21.46
C CYS A 96 0.92 9.25 21.45
N LEU A 97 0.10 10.00 22.20
CA LEU A 97 0.17 11.47 22.31
C LEU A 97 1.49 11.97 22.90
N ALA A 98 2.17 11.15 23.72
CA ALA A 98 3.51 11.48 24.20
C ALA A 98 4.58 11.49 23.09
N LYS A 99 4.36 10.75 21.98
CA LYS A 99 5.25 10.72 20.80
C LYS A 99 4.75 11.60 19.66
N TRP A 100 3.44 11.82 19.62
CA TRP A 100 2.74 12.61 18.63
C TRP A 100 1.90 13.69 19.33
N PRO A 101 2.53 14.77 19.83
CA PRO A 101 1.82 15.80 20.57
C PRO A 101 0.72 16.43 19.71
N PRO A 102 -0.49 16.65 20.24
CA PRO A 102 -1.59 17.23 19.48
C PRO A 102 -1.38 18.73 19.23
N LEU A 103 -1.78 19.23 18.05
CA LEU A 103 -1.92 20.66 17.81
C LEU A 103 -3.18 21.17 18.53
N LEU A 104 -3.01 21.71 19.73
CA LEU A 104 -4.13 22.18 20.55
C LEU A 104 -4.63 23.56 20.13
N THR A 105 -5.93 23.82 20.31
CA THR A 105 -6.53 25.14 20.11
C THR A 105 -7.58 25.46 21.19
N GLN A 106 -7.79 26.74 21.48
CA GLN A 106 -8.92 27.23 22.30
C GLN A 106 -10.04 27.87 21.46
N GLY A 107 -9.77 28.15 20.18
CA GLY A 107 -10.66 28.84 19.27
C GLY A 107 -10.38 28.48 17.81
N ASN A 108 -10.71 29.39 16.89
CA ASN A 108 -10.38 29.19 15.48
C ASN A 108 -8.89 29.48 15.24
N PRO A 109 -8.14 28.57 14.60
CA PRO A 109 -6.75 28.84 14.24
C PRO A 109 -6.61 30.04 13.30
N THR A 110 -5.47 30.74 13.39
CA THR A 110 -5.07 31.72 12.38
C THR A 110 -4.54 30.99 11.14
N LEU A 111 -5.03 31.35 9.96
CA LEU A 111 -4.71 30.65 8.71
C LEU A 111 -3.84 31.51 7.80
N GLY A 112 -2.71 30.95 7.38
CA GLY A 112 -1.84 31.53 6.36
C GLY A 112 -2.38 31.32 4.94
N SER A 113 -1.73 31.98 3.98
CA SER A 113 -2.06 31.83 2.56
C SER A 113 -1.92 30.37 2.09
N GLY A 114 -2.93 29.85 1.39
CA GLY A 114 -2.94 28.49 0.83
C GLY A 114 -3.63 27.46 1.73
N VAL A 115 -4.02 27.82 2.94
CA VAL A 115 -4.81 26.96 3.83
C VAL A 115 -6.30 27.18 3.55
N ASP A 116 -7.04 26.10 3.29
CA ASP A 116 -8.48 26.16 3.05
C ASP A 116 -9.24 26.22 4.38
N ALA A 117 -9.81 27.39 4.66
CA ALA A 117 -10.58 27.62 5.89
C ALA A 117 -11.78 26.69 6.04
N SER A 118 -12.34 26.17 4.94
CA SER A 118 -13.49 25.25 4.98
C SER A 118 -13.12 23.85 5.50
N MET A 119 -11.84 23.49 5.45
CA MET A 119 -11.33 22.21 5.93
C MET A 119 -10.96 22.26 7.42
N VAL A 120 -10.85 23.44 8.03
CA VAL A 120 -10.37 23.59 9.41
C VAL A 120 -11.51 23.34 10.40
N GLY A 121 -11.26 22.47 11.37
CA GLY A 121 -12.17 22.15 12.46
C GLY A 121 -11.45 21.95 13.80
N SER A 122 -12.17 21.40 14.77
CA SER A 122 -11.60 20.97 16.04
C SER A 122 -12.35 19.78 16.61
N ALA A 123 -11.64 18.90 17.30
CA ALA A 123 -12.19 17.74 17.99
C ALA A 123 -11.84 17.78 19.48
N ALA A 124 -12.69 17.19 20.33
CA ALA A 124 -12.40 17.05 21.76
C ALA A 124 -11.55 15.80 22.01
N LEU A 125 -10.47 15.95 22.78
CA LEU A 125 -9.69 14.86 23.33
C LEU A 125 -10.33 14.35 24.63
N ALA A 126 -9.90 13.17 25.08
CA ALA A 126 -10.46 12.50 26.27
C ALA A 126 -10.33 13.31 27.57
N ASP A 127 -9.35 14.20 27.66
CA ASP A 127 -9.13 15.10 28.80
C ASP A 127 -9.93 16.42 28.70
N GLY A 128 -10.72 16.60 27.64
CA GLY A 128 -11.51 17.80 27.38
C GLY A 128 -10.77 18.92 26.64
N THR A 129 -9.48 18.77 26.37
CA THR A 129 -8.75 19.70 25.49
C THR A 129 -9.21 19.55 24.04
N LYS A 130 -8.99 20.58 23.21
CA LYS A 130 -9.38 20.56 21.80
C LYS A 130 -8.15 20.48 20.90
N ILE A 131 -8.15 19.48 20.02
CA ILE A 131 -7.17 19.34 18.93
C ILE A 131 -7.72 19.97 17.66
N VAL A 132 -6.86 20.61 16.87
CA VAL A 132 -7.20 21.12 15.54
C VAL A 132 -7.40 19.94 14.59
N THR A 133 -8.45 20.01 13.76
CA THR A 133 -8.66 19.07 12.65
C THR A 133 -8.52 19.81 11.31
N TYR A 134 -8.07 19.10 10.28
CA TYR A 134 -8.04 19.61 8.91
C TYR A 134 -8.55 18.52 7.97
N ASN A 135 -9.57 18.86 7.17
CA ASN A 135 -10.35 17.91 6.40
C ASN A 135 -10.83 16.73 7.26
N HIS A 136 -11.38 17.06 8.44
CA HIS A 136 -11.82 16.14 9.49
C HIS A 136 -10.74 15.27 10.15
N MET A 137 -9.45 15.41 9.79
CA MET A 137 -8.37 14.63 10.40
C MET A 137 -7.65 15.40 11.51
N PRO A 138 -7.44 14.83 12.71
CA PRO A 138 -6.71 15.51 13.78
C PRO A 138 -5.22 15.75 13.43
N LEU A 139 -4.69 16.91 13.82
CA LEU A 139 -3.33 17.34 13.50
C LEU A 139 -2.37 17.18 14.68
N TYR A 140 -1.19 16.63 14.40
CA TYR A 140 -0.16 16.33 15.40
C TYR A 140 1.22 16.87 14.99
N TYR A 141 2.06 17.06 15.99
CA TYR A 141 3.50 17.20 15.87
C TYR A 141 4.17 15.83 16.01
N PHE A 142 5.46 15.75 15.66
CA PHE A 142 6.29 14.59 15.94
C PHE A 142 7.42 14.95 16.91
N ILE A 143 7.59 14.19 17.99
CA ILE A 143 8.54 14.54 19.06
C ILE A 143 10.02 14.57 18.62
N ASN A 144 10.37 13.91 17.52
CA ASN A 144 11.73 13.94 16.99
C ASN A 144 11.99 15.13 16.06
N ASP A 145 10.95 15.84 15.61
CA ASP A 145 11.11 17.08 14.86
C ASP A 145 11.28 18.22 15.86
N SER A 146 12.46 18.85 15.81
CA SER A 146 12.90 19.91 16.71
C SER A 146 13.11 21.25 15.99
N LYS A 147 13.06 21.26 14.65
CA LYS A 147 13.27 22.43 13.80
C LYS A 147 12.26 22.49 12.67
N SER A 148 12.00 23.70 12.22
CA SER A 148 11.19 23.94 11.02
C SER A 148 11.75 23.20 9.81
N GLY A 149 10.85 22.60 9.03
CA GLY A 149 11.17 21.84 7.82
C GLY A 149 11.66 20.41 8.07
N GLU A 150 11.79 19.97 9.32
CA GLU A 150 11.99 18.55 9.60
C GLU A 150 10.70 17.77 9.36
N THR A 151 10.80 16.70 8.57
CA THR A 151 9.67 15.85 8.19
C THR A 151 9.88 14.40 8.63
N THR A 152 10.64 14.17 9.72
CA THR A 152 11.13 12.83 10.10
C THR A 152 10.02 11.87 10.55
N GLY A 153 8.84 12.39 10.85
CA GLY A 153 7.64 11.60 11.13
C GLY A 153 6.98 10.98 9.90
N GLN A 154 7.39 11.35 8.68
CA GLN A 154 6.75 10.89 7.45
C GLN A 154 6.88 9.36 7.29
N GLY A 155 5.74 8.68 7.13
CA GLY A 155 5.66 7.24 6.93
C GLY A 155 5.95 6.40 8.18
N VAL A 156 6.08 7.00 9.38
CA VAL A 156 6.37 6.24 10.59
C VAL A 156 5.27 5.21 10.85
N GLY A 157 5.69 3.93 10.92
CA GLY A 157 4.77 2.81 11.12
C GLY A 157 3.71 2.65 10.03
N SER A 158 3.93 3.24 8.84
CA SER A 158 2.99 3.26 7.71
C SER A 158 1.62 3.86 8.04
N VAL A 159 1.53 4.64 9.12
CA VAL A 159 0.27 5.19 9.63
C VAL A 159 0.34 6.69 9.96
N TRP A 160 1.54 7.28 9.92
CA TRP A 160 1.75 8.70 10.18
C TRP A 160 2.25 9.39 8.91
N TYR A 161 1.58 10.46 8.50
CA TYR A 161 1.87 11.14 7.24
C TYR A 161 1.73 12.64 7.40
N VAL A 162 2.61 13.38 6.73
CA VAL A 162 2.49 14.83 6.57
C VAL A 162 1.21 15.13 5.81
N ILE A 163 0.51 16.21 6.17
CA ILE A 163 -0.73 16.62 5.51
C ILE A 163 -0.45 17.68 4.44
N ALA A 164 -1.00 17.48 3.25
CA ALA A 164 -1.00 18.46 2.15
C ALA A 164 -2.07 19.53 2.37
N PRO A 165 -1.96 20.73 1.75
CA PRO A 165 -3.02 21.74 1.78
C PRO A 165 -4.38 21.27 1.27
N ALA A 166 -4.41 20.26 0.41
CA ALA A 166 -5.64 19.61 -0.06
C ALA A 166 -6.32 18.72 1.01
N GLY A 167 -5.74 18.62 2.21
CA GLY A 167 -6.30 17.86 3.33
C GLY A 167 -6.07 16.36 3.26
N GLN A 168 -5.05 15.95 2.51
CA GLN A 168 -4.73 14.56 2.23
C GLN A 168 -3.34 14.20 2.76
N PRO A 169 -3.13 12.95 3.21
CA PRO A 169 -1.80 12.48 3.58
C PRO A 169 -0.87 12.46 2.37
N VAL A 170 0.28 13.13 2.46
CA VAL A 170 1.29 13.13 1.42
C VAL A 170 1.89 11.73 1.28
N GLY A 171 1.93 11.21 0.06
CA GLY A 171 2.49 9.89 -0.23
C GLY A 171 1.54 8.73 0.02
N LEU A 172 0.27 8.99 0.37
CA LEU A 172 -0.80 8.01 0.34
C LEU A 172 -1.80 8.36 -0.76
N ALA A 173 -2.23 7.33 -1.49
CA ALA A 173 -3.30 7.42 -2.47
C ALA A 173 -4.58 7.95 -1.82
N SER A 174 -5.06 9.12 -2.23
CA SER A 174 -6.31 9.70 -1.71
C SER A 174 -7.53 8.93 -2.23
N THR A 175 -8.40 8.51 -1.32
CA THR A 175 -9.65 7.80 -1.64
C THR A 175 -10.85 8.74 -1.82
N THR A 176 -10.65 9.97 -2.30
CA THR A 176 -11.77 10.91 -2.57
C THR A 176 -11.60 11.56 -3.93
N PRO A 177 -12.59 11.43 -4.85
CA PRO A 177 -12.56 12.15 -6.12
C PRO A 177 -12.64 13.66 -5.85
N PRO A 178 -11.83 14.51 -6.50
CA PRO A 178 -11.91 15.94 -6.29
C PRO A 178 -13.24 16.47 -6.83
N THR A 179 -14.02 17.12 -5.96
CA THR A 179 -15.09 18.02 -6.38
C THR A 179 -14.46 19.24 -7.05
N THR A 180 -14.71 19.35 -8.35
CA THR A 180 -14.57 20.49 -9.27
C THR A 180 -14.17 21.84 -8.66
N ALA A 181 -12.87 22.15 -8.69
CA ALA A 181 -12.38 23.50 -8.94
C ALA A 181 -11.95 23.58 -10.42
N PRO A 182 -12.21 24.67 -11.15
CA PRO A 182 -11.90 24.76 -12.57
C PRO A 182 -10.39 24.95 -12.74
N VAL A 183 -9.68 23.86 -13.01
CA VAL A 183 -8.30 23.90 -13.48
C VAL A 183 -8.35 24.33 -14.95
N ALA A 184 -7.54 25.33 -15.29
CA ALA A 184 -7.35 25.77 -16.67
C ALA A 184 -7.08 24.56 -17.58
N SER A 185 -7.78 24.51 -18.72
CA SER A 185 -7.72 23.43 -19.70
C SER A 185 -6.29 23.10 -20.10
N ALA A 186 -5.74 22.03 -19.52
CA ALA A 186 -4.66 21.28 -20.16
C ALA A 186 -5.24 20.66 -21.43
N SER A 187 -4.59 20.88 -22.57
CA SER A 187 -4.98 20.22 -23.82
C SER A 187 -4.86 18.72 -23.66
N GLU A 188 -5.89 17.97 -24.04
CA GLU A 188 -5.87 16.50 -24.02
C GLU A 188 -4.67 15.95 -24.81
N PRO A 189 -4.01 14.87 -24.34
CA PRO A 189 -2.91 14.29 -25.06
C PRO A 189 -3.39 13.75 -26.42
N THR A 190 -2.50 13.77 -27.40
CA THR A 190 -2.70 13.09 -28.69
C THR A 190 -1.89 11.81 -28.69
N ILE A 191 -2.45 10.71 -29.19
CA ILE A 191 -1.75 9.44 -29.40
C ILE A 191 -1.66 9.21 -30.91
N ASN A 192 -0.46 8.93 -31.41
CA ASN A 192 -0.19 8.64 -32.82
C ASN A 192 0.55 7.30 -32.95
N VAL A 193 0.65 6.82 -34.19
CA VAL A 193 1.57 5.74 -34.56
C VAL A 193 2.79 6.35 -35.23
N ALA A 194 3.98 5.88 -34.86
CA ALA A 194 5.24 6.18 -35.55
C ALA A 194 5.98 4.87 -35.87
N THR A 195 6.73 4.86 -36.96
CA THR A 195 7.58 3.71 -37.31
C THR A 195 8.99 3.93 -36.76
N ASP A 196 9.38 3.09 -35.81
CA ASP A 196 10.75 2.96 -35.32
C ASP A 196 11.54 1.99 -36.24
N PRO A 197 12.78 2.32 -36.62
CA PRO A 197 13.57 1.48 -37.54
C PRO A 197 13.95 0.10 -36.98
N THR A 198 13.87 -0.09 -35.67
CA THR A 198 14.25 -1.32 -34.97
C THR A 198 13.04 -2.07 -34.40
N LEU A 199 12.09 -1.34 -33.82
CA LEU A 199 10.93 -1.89 -33.12
C LEU A 199 9.67 -1.99 -34.01
N GLY A 200 9.68 -1.41 -35.22
CA GLY A 200 8.51 -1.36 -36.09
C GLY A 200 7.53 -0.27 -35.68
N ASP A 201 6.23 -0.49 -35.87
CA ASP A 201 5.23 0.53 -35.53
C ASP A 201 4.98 0.58 -34.01
N ILE A 202 5.07 1.78 -33.44
CA ILE A 202 4.99 2.07 -32.00
C ILE A 202 3.97 3.18 -31.71
N LEU A 203 3.41 3.20 -30.50
CA LEU A 203 2.61 4.34 -30.03
C LEU A 203 3.50 5.46 -29.51
N VAL A 204 3.16 6.69 -29.91
CA VAL A 204 3.83 7.92 -29.50
C VAL A 204 2.81 9.01 -29.16
N ASP A 205 3.23 10.04 -28.43
CA ASP A 205 2.37 11.20 -28.17
C ASP A 205 2.24 12.14 -29.40
N GLY A 206 1.52 13.25 -29.24
CA GLY A 206 1.36 14.29 -30.27
C GLY A 206 2.66 14.96 -30.72
N LYS A 207 3.75 14.80 -29.96
CA LYS A 207 5.08 15.33 -30.26
C LYS A 207 6.02 14.24 -30.81
N GLY A 208 5.60 12.97 -30.83
CA GLY A 208 6.41 11.84 -31.26
C GLY A 208 7.27 11.22 -30.16
N MET A 209 7.00 11.52 -28.89
CA MET A 209 7.66 10.87 -27.75
C MET A 209 7.09 9.46 -27.55
N THR A 210 7.97 8.48 -27.36
CA THR A 210 7.60 7.07 -27.19
C THR A 210 6.78 6.82 -25.93
N LEU A 211 5.75 5.99 -26.07
CA LEU A 211 4.91 5.54 -24.97
C LEU A 211 5.23 4.10 -24.59
N TYR A 212 5.29 3.86 -23.29
CA TYR A 212 5.67 2.58 -22.69
C TYR A 212 4.56 2.03 -21.82
N ILE A 213 4.60 0.72 -21.61
CA ILE A 213 3.81 0.02 -20.61
C ILE A 213 4.72 -0.57 -19.53
N PHE A 214 4.15 -0.75 -18.34
CA PHE A 214 4.77 -1.47 -17.25
C PHE A 214 4.13 -2.86 -17.15
N THR A 215 4.89 -3.94 -17.34
CA THR A 215 4.33 -5.31 -17.32
C THR A 215 3.83 -5.74 -15.94
N LYS A 216 4.19 -5.00 -14.90
CA LYS A 216 3.68 -5.22 -13.55
C LYS A 216 2.36 -4.52 -13.29
N ASP A 217 1.85 -3.69 -14.20
CA ASP A 217 0.55 -3.04 -14.03
C ASP A 217 -0.60 -4.04 -14.15
N GLY A 218 -1.68 -3.76 -13.43
CA GLY A 218 -2.94 -4.45 -13.58
C GLY A 218 -3.75 -3.88 -14.74
N ARG A 219 -4.83 -4.58 -15.11
CA ARG A 219 -5.80 -4.05 -16.08
C ARG A 219 -6.43 -2.77 -15.54
N ASP A 220 -6.28 -1.68 -16.28
CA ASP A 220 -6.71 -0.33 -15.90
C ASP A 220 -6.23 0.10 -14.51
N GLN A 221 -5.04 -0.35 -14.10
CA GLN A 221 -4.48 -0.06 -12.79
C GLN A 221 -2.95 0.06 -12.86
N SER A 222 -2.43 1.19 -12.39
CA SER A 222 -0.99 1.37 -12.21
C SER A 222 -0.52 0.79 -10.87
N ASN A 223 0.51 -0.07 -10.92
CA ASN A 223 1.27 -0.54 -9.77
C ASN A 223 2.58 0.25 -9.60
N CYS A 224 2.77 1.31 -10.38
CA CYS A 224 3.94 2.19 -10.32
C CYS A 224 3.77 3.21 -9.17
N ASP A 225 4.57 3.07 -8.12
CA ASP A 225 4.58 4.00 -6.97
C ASP A 225 5.17 5.38 -7.33
N ALA A 226 5.18 6.32 -6.39
CA ALA A 226 5.67 7.68 -6.63
C ALA A 226 7.13 7.74 -7.11
N ALA A 227 8.01 6.86 -6.61
CA ALA A 227 9.41 6.82 -7.02
C ALA A 227 9.58 6.22 -8.42
N CYS A 228 8.72 5.27 -8.76
CA CYS A 228 8.56 4.72 -10.09
C CYS A 228 8.06 5.80 -11.07
N LEU A 229 6.98 6.51 -10.75
CA LEU A 229 6.38 7.57 -11.59
C LEU A 229 7.33 8.75 -11.82
N ALA A 230 8.25 9.02 -10.89
CA ALA A 230 9.29 10.02 -11.09
C ALA A 230 10.27 9.65 -12.23
N LYS A 231 10.46 8.36 -12.50
CA LYS A 231 11.30 7.88 -13.61
C LYS A 231 10.47 7.53 -14.85
N TRP A 232 9.21 7.16 -14.63
CA TRP A 232 8.24 6.79 -15.65
C TRP A 232 7.02 7.70 -15.58
N PRO A 233 7.13 8.96 -16.05
CA PRO A 233 6.01 9.90 -15.93
C PRO A 233 4.76 9.38 -16.66
N PRO A 234 3.57 9.48 -16.05
CA PRO A 234 2.34 8.98 -16.66
C PRO A 234 1.85 9.86 -17.82
N LEU A 235 1.21 9.25 -18.83
CA LEU A 235 0.46 9.97 -19.86
C LEU A 235 -0.89 10.43 -19.28
N LEU A 236 -0.92 11.62 -18.70
CA LEU A 236 -2.11 12.17 -18.05
C LEU A 236 -3.14 12.72 -19.04
N THR A 237 -4.42 12.59 -18.70
CA THR A 237 -5.57 13.11 -19.47
C THR A 237 -6.62 13.69 -18.53
N GLN A 238 -7.52 14.55 -19.03
CA GLN A 238 -8.70 15.01 -18.26
C GLN A 238 -10.02 14.46 -18.85
N GLY A 239 -9.96 13.98 -20.10
CA GLY A 239 -11.08 13.52 -20.90
C GLY A 239 -10.63 12.41 -21.85
N ASN A 240 -11.03 12.51 -23.11
CA ASN A 240 -10.62 11.54 -24.13
C ASN A 240 -9.42 12.09 -24.91
N PRO A 241 -8.34 11.31 -25.07
CA PRO A 241 -7.21 11.70 -25.89
C PRO A 241 -7.62 11.86 -27.36
N THR A 242 -6.91 12.72 -28.09
CA THR A 242 -7.04 12.81 -29.55
C THR A 242 -6.28 11.66 -30.19
N LEU A 243 -6.87 10.99 -31.18
CA LEU A 243 -6.27 9.81 -31.81
C LEU A 243 -5.85 10.12 -33.24
N GLY A 244 -4.58 9.87 -33.55
CA GLY A 244 -4.02 9.91 -34.89
C GLY A 244 -4.40 8.69 -35.73
N SER A 245 -4.07 8.74 -37.02
CA SER A 245 -4.28 7.62 -37.94
C SER A 245 -3.49 6.39 -37.48
N GLY A 246 -4.14 5.22 -37.47
CA GLY A 246 -3.52 3.94 -37.11
C GLY A 246 -3.69 3.53 -35.65
N VAL A 247 -4.21 4.42 -34.79
CA VAL A 247 -4.54 4.10 -33.40
C VAL A 247 -5.95 3.53 -33.33
N ASP A 248 -6.09 2.31 -32.82
CA ASP A 248 -7.42 1.71 -32.57
C ASP A 248 -8.09 2.39 -31.37
N ALA A 249 -9.16 3.12 -31.64
CA ALA A 249 -9.93 3.82 -30.61
C ALA A 249 -10.61 2.88 -29.60
N SER A 250 -10.87 1.62 -29.97
CA SER A 250 -11.50 0.64 -29.08
C SER A 250 -10.57 0.14 -27.97
N GLN A 251 -9.26 0.27 -28.16
CA GLN A 251 -8.25 -0.10 -27.17
C GLN A 251 -7.93 1.05 -26.20
N VAL A 252 -8.38 2.28 -26.49
CA VAL A 252 -8.08 3.45 -25.66
C VAL A 252 -9.03 3.52 -24.47
N GLY A 253 -8.46 3.64 -23.28
CA GLY A 253 -9.20 3.82 -22.04
C GLY A 253 -8.54 4.84 -21.12
N THR A 254 -9.03 4.89 -19.89
CA THR A 254 -8.43 5.68 -18.81
C THR A 254 -8.48 4.90 -17.51
N ALA A 255 -7.42 5.00 -16.72
CA ALA A 255 -7.34 4.50 -15.36
C ALA A 255 -7.15 5.66 -14.39
N LEU A 256 -7.39 5.41 -13.11
CA LEU A 256 -7.04 6.33 -12.04
C LEU A 256 -5.70 5.90 -11.43
N LEU A 257 -4.79 6.84 -11.31
CA LEU A 257 -3.60 6.69 -10.47
C LEU A 257 -4.01 6.80 -9.00
N ALA A 258 -3.08 6.39 -8.14
CA ALA A 258 -3.20 6.49 -6.69
C ALA A 258 -3.62 7.89 -6.20
N ASP A 259 -3.14 8.95 -6.85
CA ASP A 259 -3.46 10.35 -6.50
C ASP A 259 -4.81 10.84 -7.09
N GLY A 260 -5.56 9.97 -7.77
CA GLY A 260 -6.83 10.30 -8.41
C GLY A 260 -6.70 10.99 -9.77
N THR A 261 -5.47 11.24 -10.27
CA THR A 261 -5.27 11.73 -11.63
C THR A 261 -5.57 10.63 -12.65
N LYS A 262 -6.06 11.01 -13.83
CA LYS A 262 -6.34 10.05 -14.90
C LYS A 262 -5.11 9.84 -15.77
N ILE A 263 -4.70 8.59 -15.90
CA ILE A 263 -3.71 8.13 -16.87
C ILE A 263 -4.45 7.51 -18.06
N VAL A 264 -3.96 7.73 -19.27
CA VAL A 264 -4.45 7.06 -20.48
C VAL A 264 -4.03 5.59 -20.44
N THR A 265 -4.96 4.68 -20.76
CA THR A 265 -4.67 3.26 -20.98
C THR A 265 -4.79 2.90 -22.45
N TYR A 266 -4.03 1.92 -22.89
CA TYR A 266 -4.18 1.29 -24.20
C TYR A 266 -4.16 -0.22 -24.04
N ASP A 267 -5.17 -0.90 -24.57
CA ASP A 267 -5.45 -2.31 -24.32
C ASP A 267 -5.45 -2.61 -22.80
N HIS A 268 -6.14 -1.76 -22.04
CA HIS A 268 -6.21 -1.81 -20.57
C HIS A 268 -4.88 -1.67 -19.83
N ARG A 269 -3.79 -1.22 -20.47
CA ARG A 269 -2.50 -0.99 -19.82
C ARG A 269 -2.17 0.50 -19.73
N PRO A 270 -1.79 1.02 -18.55
CA PRO A 270 -1.43 2.42 -18.39
C PRO A 270 -0.21 2.80 -19.24
N LEU A 271 -0.25 4.00 -19.83
CA LEU A 271 0.80 4.52 -20.70
C LEU A 271 1.72 5.51 -19.98
N TYR A 272 3.02 5.33 -20.15
CA TYR A 272 4.06 6.14 -19.51
C TYR A 272 5.08 6.67 -20.51
N TYR A 273 5.76 7.73 -20.10
CA TYR A 273 7.00 8.22 -20.68
C TYR A 273 8.21 7.64 -19.95
N TRP A 274 9.37 7.74 -20.57
CA TRP A 274 10.65 7.46 -19.92
C TRP A 274 11.45 8.75 -19.71
N ILE A 275 11.92 9.01 -18.49
CA ILE A 275 12.60 10.28 -18.16
C ILE A 275 13.90 10.53 -18.94
N LYS A 276 14.53 9.48 -19.50
CA LYS A 276 15.76 9.65 -20.31
C LYS A 276 15.48 9.87 -21.80
N ASP A 277 14.24 9.69 -22.26
CA ASP A 277 13.87 10.03 -23.63
C ASP A 277 13.68 11.55 -23.70
N THR A 278 14.50 12.21 -24.51
CA THR A 278 14.58 13.68 -24.56
C THR A 278 14.15 14.26 -25.90
N LYS A 279 13.99 13.42 -26.92
CA LYS A 279 13.52 13.81 -28.25
C LYS A 279 12.61 12.73 -28.87
N PRO A 280 11.79 13.10 -29.86
CA PRO A 280 10.97 12.15 -30.60
C PRO A 280 11.81 11.02 -31.23
N GLY A 281 11.29 9.79 -31.14
CA GLY A 281 11.97 8.58 -31.60
C GLY A 281 13.04 8.03 -30.65
N ASP A 282 13.28 8.63 -29.48
CA ASP A 282 14.05 7.94 -28.44
C ASP A 282 13.23 6.77 -27.89
N THR A 283 13.83 5.58 -27.84
CA THR A 283 13.24 4.34 -27.31
C THR A 283 14.08 3.77 -26.16
N THR A 284 14.78 4.63 -25.41
CA THR A 284 15.83 4.19 -24.45
C THR A 284 15.27 3.55 -23.18
N GLY A 285 13.94 3.58 -23.01
CA GLY A 285 13.22 2.88 -21.95
C GLY A 285 12.93 1.41 -22.28
N GLN A 286 13.13 0.98 -23.53
CA GLN A 286 12.84 -0.36 -23.99
C GLN A 286 13.63 -1.41 -23.19
N GLY A 287 12.91 -2.39 -22.63
CA GLY A 287 13.49 -3.50 -21.87
C GLY A 287 14.10 -3.11 -20.50
N VAL A 288 13.91 -1.87 -20.02
CA VAL A 288 14.48 -1.44 -18.74
C VAL A 288 13.96 -2.33 -17.62
N GLY A 289 14.88 -2.98 -16.90
CA GLY A 289 14.52 -3.89 -15.81
C GLY A 289 13.69 -5.10 -16.23
N SER A 290 13.64 -5.41 -17.54
CA SER A 290 12.84 -6.50 -18.13
C SER A 290 11.33 -6.40 -17.87
N VAL A 291 10.83 -5.20 -17.56
CA VAL A 291 9.43 -4.97 -17.19
C VAL A 291 8.84 -3.71 -17.82
N TRP A 292 9.62 -2.99 -18.62
CA TRP A 292 9.19 -1.79 -19.32
C TRP A 292 9.38 -1.98 -20.82
N TYR A 293 8.31 -1.85 -21.58
CA TYR A 293 8.33 -2.13 -23.02
C TYR A 293 7.55 -1.07 -23.79
N VAL A 294 8.01 -0.80 -25.00
CA VAL A 294 7.27 0.00 -25.97
C VAL A 294 6.02 -0.77 -26.40
N ILE A 295 4.92 -0.05 -26.61
CA ILE A 295 3.66 -0.63 -27.04
C ILE A 295 3.41 -0.39 -28.53
N SER A 296 2.97 -1.42 -29.23
CA SER A 296 2.57 -1.38 -30.64
C SER A 296 1.11 -0.89 -30.82
N PRO A 297 0.72 -0.44 -32.02
CA PRO A 297 -0.67 -0.10 -32.34
C PRO A 297 -1.66 -1.26 -32.23
N SER A 298 -1.18 -2.50 -32.17
CA SER A 298 -2.03 -3.67 -31.91
C SER A 298 -2.39 -3.87 -30.43
N GLY A 299 -1.82 -3.04 -29.55
CA GLY A 299 -1.96 -3.20 -28.11
C GLY A 299 -1.08 -4.31 -27.56
N LYS A 300 -0.03 -4.73 -28.29
CA LYS A 300 0.99 -5.67 -27.79
C LYS A 300 2.27 -4.95 -27.40
N GLU A 301 2.95 -5.44 -26.37
CA GLU A 301 4.31 -5.04 -26.07
C GLU A 301 5.27 -5.53 -27.15
N ILE A 302 6.30 -4.74 -27.44
CA ILE A 302 7.37 -5.14 -28.35
C ILE A 302 8.50 -5.66 -27.49
N ASP A 303 8.77 -6.95 -27.61
CA ASP A 303 9.81 -7.71 -26.93
C ASP A 303 10.83 -8.16 -27.99
N ASP A 304 12.15 -8.02 -27.72
CA ASP A 304 13.23 -8.44 -28.62
C ASP A 304 13.33 -9.98 -28.81
N SER A 305 12.44 -10.74 -28.19
CA SER A 305 12.25 -12.17 -28.46
C SER A 305 11.72 -12.32 -29.89
N PRO A 306 12.40 -13.09 -30.77
CA PRO A 306 11.98 -13.25 -32.15
C PRO A 306 10.58 -13.86 -32.18
N GLU A 307 9.58 -13.03 -32.42
CA GLU A 307 8.22 -13.46 -32.73
C GLU A 307 8.31 -14.34 -33.97
N VAL A 308 7.92 -15.60 -33.82
CA VAL A 308 7.83 -16.54 -34.93
C VAL A 308 6.75 -15.99 -35.86
N VAL A 309 7.17 -15.34 -36.94
CA VAL A 309 6.29 -14.78 -37.97
C VAL A 309 5.39 -15.89 -38.51
N ALA A 310 4.13 -15.88 -38.10
CA ALA A 310 3.06 -16.59 -38.76
C ALA A 310 2.16 -15.57 -39.46
N ASP A 311 2.09 -15.76 -40.78
CA ASP A 311 1.28 -15.13 -41.85
C ASP A 311 -0.01 -14.39 -41.42
N PRO A 312 -0.37 -13.26 -42.06
CA PRO A 312 -1.46 -12.40 -41.62
C PRO A 312 -2.81 -12.97 -42.07
N THR A 313 -3.58 -13.48 -41.12
CA THR A 313 -5.04 -13.58 -41.25
C THR A 313 -5.71 -12.83 -40.11
N PRO A 314 -6.82 -12.12 -40.35
CA PRO A 314 -7.40 -11.21 -39.38
C PRO A 314 -8.08 -12.01 -38.27
N VAL A 315 -7.55 -11.91 -37.05
CA VAL A 315 -8.14 -12.54 -35.87
C VAL A 315 -9.04 -11.56 -35.13
N THR A 316 -10.33 -11.81 -35.26
CA THR A 316 -11.39 -11.35 -34.37
C THR A 316 -11.24 -12.05 -33.02
N GLY A 317 -11.01 -11.31 -31.94
CA GLY A 317 -11.18 -11.75 -30.54
C GLY A 317 -10.11 -12.70 -29.98
N ALA A 318 -9.05 -12.14 -29.38
CA ALA A 318 -8.09 -12.91 -28.59
C ALA A 318 -8.69 -13.24 -27.20
N SER A 319 -9.00 -14.52 -27.01
CA SER A 319 -9.20 -15.14 -25.70
C SER A 319 -7.85 -15.24 -24.99
N LEU A 320 -7.76 -14.81 -23.73
CA LEU A 320 -6.60 -15.11 -22.88
C LEU A 320 -6.50 -16.65 -22.76
N GLU A 321 -5.34 -17.21 -23.06
CA GLU A 321 -5.12 -18.66 -22.99
C GLU A 321 -5.03 -19.10 -21.52
N GLU A 322 -5.76 -20.16 -21.16
CA GLU A 322 -5.72 -20.76 -19.82
C GLU A 322 -4.34 -21.38 -19.53
N PRO A 323 -3.82 -21.30 -18.30
CA PRO A 323 -2.54 -21.91 -17.97
C PRO A 323 -2.64 -23.44 -18.11
N THR A 324 -1.55 -24.06 -18.54
CA THR A 324 -1.43 -25.52 -18.53
C THR A 324 -0.72 -25.97 -17.25
N LEU A 325 -1.24 -27.01 -16.60
CA LEU A 325 -0.62 -27.66 -15.45
C LEU A 325 -0.08 -29.03 -15.89
N ASN A 326 1.18 -29.32 -15.58
CA ASN A 326 1.90 -30.53 -15.99
C ASN A 326 2.63 -31.17 -14.81
N VAL A 327 3.06 -32.41 -14.99
CA VAL A 327 4.03 -33.08 -14.10
C VAL A 327 5.38 -33.19 -14.81
N ALA A 328 6.45 -32.81 -14.13
CA ALA A 328 7.83 -33.01 -14.58
C ALA A 328 8.66 -33.80 -13.57
N SER A 329 9.71 -34.47 -14.05
CA SER A 329 10.67 -35.16 -13.18
C SER A 329 11.86 -34.24 -12.87
N ASP A 330 12.01 -33.90 -11.60
CA ASP A 330 13.19 -33.25 -11.04
C ASP A 330 14.18 -34.31 -10.50
N PRO A 331 15.49 -34.21 -10.79
CA PRO A 331 16.48 -35.21 -10.38
C PRO A 331 16.69 -35.33 -8.87
N THR A 332 16.27 -34.33 -8.10
CA THR A 332 16.46 -34.25 -6.64
C THR A 332 15.16 -34.37 -5.85
N LEU A 333 14.07 -33.81 -6.37
CA LEU A 333 12.77 -33.74 -5.71
C LEU A 333 11.80 -34.82 -6.23
N GLY A 334 12.09 -35.49 -7.34
CA GLY A 334 11.20 -36.50 -7.92
C GLY A 334 10.14 -35.87 -8.83
N GLN A 335 8.91 -36.37 -8.81
CA GLN A 335 7.84 -35.79 -9.65
C GLN A 335 7.34 -34.49 -9.01
N ILE A 336 7.25 -33.42 -9.80
CA ILE A 336 6.86 -32.09 -9.35
C ILE A 336 5.79 -31.50 -10.28
N LEU A 337 4.95 -30.61 -9.75
CA LEU A 337 4.04 -29.82 -10.58
C LEU A 337 4.77 -28.64 -11.23
N VAL A 338 4.50 -28.46 -12.52
CA VAL A 338 5.06 -27.39 -13.35
C VAL A 338 3.98 -26.83 -14.28
N ASP A 339 4.22 -25.66 -14.86
CA ASP A 339 3.32 -25.10 -15.87
C ASP A 339 3.52 -25.72 -17.28
N GLY A 340 2.80 -25.17 -18.28
CA GLY A 340 2.91 -25.55 -19.68
C GLY A 340 4.31 -25.41 -20.28
N LYS A 341 5.15 -24.56 -19.70
CA LYS A 341 6.53 -24.30 -20.13
C LYS A 341 7.55 -25.10 -19.31
N GLY A 342 7.11 -25.81 -18.26
CA GLY A 342 7.98 -26.59 -17.37
C GLY A 342 8.58 -25.76 -16.22
N MET A 343 8.02 -24.59 -15.93
CA MET A 343 8.42 -23.79 -14.76
C MET A 343 7.83 -24.39 -13.48
N THR A 344 8.64 -24.51 -12.44
CA THR A 344 8.26 -25.09 -11.14
C THR A 344 7.19 -24.28 -10.44
N LEU A 345 6.21 -24.97 -9.87
CA LEU A 345 5.14 -24.39 -9.06
C LEU A 345 5.32 -24.73 -7.58
N TYR A 346 5.01 -23.76 -6.73
CA TYR A 346 5.22 -23.79 -5.30
C TYR A 346 3.94 -23.52 -4.55
N ILE A 347 3.85 -24.01 -3.30
CA ILE A 347 2.83 -23.59 -2.34
C ILE A 347 3.45 -22.82 -1.18
N PHE A 348 2.66 -21.92 -0.61
CA PHE A 348 2.98 -21.23 0.62
C PHE A 348 2.33 -21.94 1.80
N THR A 349 3.10 -22.49 2.74
CA THR A 349 2.55 -23.26 3.88
C THR A 349 1.80 -22.39 4.89
N ARG A 350 1.81 -21.06 4.72
CA ARG A 350 1.00 -20.15 5.53
C ARG A 350 -0.35 -19.85 4.91
N ASP A 351 -0.62 -20.27 3.67
CA ASP A 351 -1.93 -20.15 3.07
C ASP A 351 -2.94 -21.07 3.75
N LEU A 352 -4.22 -20.72 3.58
CA LEU A 352 -5.34 -21.52 3.99
C LEU A 352 -5.96 -22.18 2.74
N PRO A 353 -6.75 -23.25 2.90
CA PRO A 353 -7.48 -23.86 1.78
C PRO A 353 -8.27 -22.80 1.00
N ASP A 354 -8.00 -22.72 -0.30
CA ASP A 354 -8.56 -21.77 -1.27
C ASP A 354 -8.44 -20.30 -0.85
N THR A 355 -7.38 -19.93 -0.12
CA THR A 355 -7.13 -18.56 0.32
C THR A 355 -5.64 -18.26 0.43
N SER A 356 -5.18 -17.29 -0.37
CA SER A 356 -3.81 -16.75 -0.30
C SER A 356 -3.66 -15.76 0.87
N ASN A 357 -2.75 -16.04 1.78
CA ASN A 357 -2.21 -15.09 2.76
C ASN A 357 -1.02 -14.30 2.19
N CYS A 358 -0.53 -14.66 1.01
CA CYS A 358 0.50 -13.93 0.28
C CYS A 358 -0.10 -12.66 -0.36
N THR A 359 0.38 -11.48 0.04
CA THR A 359 -0.05 -10.16 -0.48
C THR A 359 1.14 -9.21 -0.68
N GLY A 360 0.99 -8.18 -1.51
CA GLY A 360 2.03 -7.15 -1.74
C GLY A 360 3.36 -7.74 -2.21
N ASP A 361 4.47 -7.38 -1.55
CA ASP A 361 5.82 -7.87 -1.86
C ASP A 361 5.96 -9.40 -1.85
N CYS A 362 5.08 -10.09 -1.12
CA CYS A 362 5.01 -11.54 -1.17
C CYS A 362 4.68 -12.01 -2.60
N LEU A 363 3.62 -11.47 -3.22
CA LEU A 363 3.20 -11.79 -4.58
C LEU A 363 4.18 -11.29 -5.65
N VAL A 364 5.01 -10.29 -5.32
CA VAL A 364 6.11 -9.86 -6.20
C VAL A 364 7.19 -10.95 -6.28
N ASN A 365 7.59 -11.49 -5.14
CA ASN A 365 8.61 -12.54 -5.11
C ASN A 365 8.06 -13.92 -5.46
N TRP A 366 6.77 -14.13 -5.22
CA TRP A 366 6.03 -15.35 -5.50
C TRP A 366 4.82 -15.08 -6.39
N PRO A 367 5.02 -14.85 -7.70
CA PRO A 367 3.92 -14.53 -8.60
C PRO A 367 2.87 -15.64 -8.65
N PRO A 368 1.57 -15.33 -8.61
CA PRO A 368 0.51 -16.34 -8.65
C PRO A 368 0.37 -16.96 -10.05
N LEU A 369 0.03 -18.25 -10.11
CA LEU A 369 -0.43 -18.88 -11.35
C LEU A 369 -1.89 -18.49 -11.61
N LEU A 370 -2.12 -17.47 -12.43
CA LEU A 370 -3.46 -16.93 -12.70
C LEU A 370 -4.22 -17.74 -13.75
N THR A 371 -5.55 -17.78 -13.63
CA THR A 371 -6.50 -18.44 -14.55
C THR A 371 -7.72 -17.54 -14.80
N GLN A 372 -8.46 -17.76 -15.88
CA GLN A 372 -9.77 -17.13 -16.12
C GLN A 372 -10.91 -18.17 -16.11
N GLY A 373 -10.59 -19.43 -15.80
CA GLY A 373 -11.47 -20.56 -15.99
C GLY A 373 -10.86 -21.85 -15.45
N SER A 374 -10.90 -22.91 -16.25
CA SER A 374 -10.29 -24.19 -15.90
C SER A 374 -8.93 -24.32 -16.61
N PRO A 375 -7.83 -24.55 -15.87
CA PRO A 375 -6.53 -24.76 -16.49
C PRO A 375 -6.51 -26.02 -17.36
N ILE A 376 -5.64 -26.03 -18.37
CA ILE A 376 -5.43 -27.19 -19.23
C ILE A 376 -4.58 -28.21 -18.47
N LEU A 377 -5.04 -29.46 -18.37
CA LEU A 377 -4.35 -30.48 -17.58
C LEU A 377 -3.53 -31.41 -18.49
N GLY A 378 -2.23 -31.47 -18.25
CA GLY A 378 -1.33 -32.41 -18.88
C GLY A 378 -1.30 -33.78 -18.20
N PRO A 379 -0.61 -34.76 -18.81
CA PRO A 379 -0.50 -36.11 -18.28
C PRO A 379 0.06 -36.14 -16.85
N GLY A 380 -0.58 -36.89 -15.96
CA GLY A 380 -0.14 -37.09 -14.57
C GLY A 380 -0.72 -36.09 -13.57
N VAL A 381 -1.43 -35.06 -14.02
CA VAL A 381 -2.15 -34.13 -13.14
C VAL A 381 -3.54 -34.70 -12.80
N ASP A 382 -3.82 -34.84 -11.51
CA ASP A 382 -5.15 -35.23 -11.03
C ASP A 382 -6.13 -34.05 -11.06
N ASP A 383 -7.09 -34.11 -11.99
CA ASP A 383 -8.17 -33.12 -12.18
C ASP A 383 -8.99 -32.88 -10.91
N SER A 384 -9.19 -33.91 -10.08
CA SER A 384 -10.00 -33.78 -8.87
C SER A 384 -9.38 -32.89 -7.79
N LYS A 385 -8.08 -32.58 -7.91
CA LYS A 385 -7.35 -31.71 -7.00
C LYS A 385 -7.24 -30.28 -7.51
N VAL A 386 -7.61 -30.02 -8.77
CA VAL A 386 -7.48 -28.70 -9.38
C VAL A 386 -8.66 -27.84 -9.01
N GLY A 387 -8.38 -26.62 -8.58
CA GLY A 387 -9.38 -25.61 -8.26
C GLY A 387 -8.90 -24.21 -8.60
N SER A 388 -9.65 -23.22 -8.12
CA SER A 388 -9.23 -21.82 -8.16
C SER A 388 -9.73 -21.06 -6.95
N ALA A 389 -9.01 -20.01 -6.59
CA ALA A 389 -9.34 -19.11 -5.49
C ALA A 389 -9.26 -17.65 -5.96
N GLN A 390 -10.06 -16.77 -5.36
CA GLN A 390 -10.03 -15.35 -5.66
C GLN A 390 -8.98 -14.63 -4.80
N LEU A 391 -8.08 -13.89 -5.43
CA LEU A 391 -7.14 -13.00 -4.76
C LEU A 391 -7.82 -11.68 -4.37
N ALA A 392 -7.17 -10.90 -3.50
CA ALA A 392 -7.73 -9.65 -2.98
C ALA A 392 -8.01 -8.59 -4.06
N ASP A 393 -7.30 -8.65 -5.20
CA ASP A 393 -7.49 -7.79 -6.37
C ASP A 393 -8.60 -8.28 -7.33
N GLY A 394 -9.25 -9.40 -7.00
CA GLY A 394 -10.32 -10.01 -7.78
C GLY A 394 -9.85 -11.01 -8.84
N SER A 395 -8.54 -11.15 -9.08
CA SER A 395 -7.98 -12.15 -9.99
C SER A 395 -8.14 -13.57 -9.42
N MET A 396 -8.14 -14.58 -10.31
CA MET A 396 -8.28 -15.98 -9.92
C MET A 396 -6.91 -16.67 -10.00
N ILE A 397 -6.46 -17.27 -8.90
CA ILE A 397 -5.27 -18.11 -8.83
C ILE A 397 -5.67 -19.58 -8.92
N VAL A 398 -4.88 -20.40 -9.63
CA VAL A 398 -5.05 -21.86 -9.67
C VAL A 398 -4.68 -22.43 -8.29
N THR A 399 -5.51 -23.34 -7.79
CA THR A 399 -5.23 -24.12 -6.58
C THR A 399 -5.01 -25.59 -6.95
N TYR A 400 -4.15 -26.27 -6.20
CA TYR A 400 -3.99 -27.73 -6.25
C TYR A 400 -4.11 -28.31 -4.85
N ASN A 401 -5.02 -29.26 -4.67
CA ASN A 401 -5.39 -29.79 -3.37
C ASN A 401 -5.74 -28.67 -2.37
N HIS A 402 -6.54 -27.69 -2.85
CA HIS A 402 -6.92 -26.46 -2.15
C HIS A 402 -5.77 -25.47 -1.83
N MET A 403 -4.54 -25.74 -2.24
CA MET A 403 -3.41 -24.82 -1.99
C MET A 403 -3.14 -23.94 -3.21
N PRO A 404 -3.02 -22.60 -3.06
CA PRO A 404 -2.72 -21.74 -4.18
C PRO A 404 -1.31 -21.97 -4.75
N LEU A 405 -1.19 -21.91 -6.08
CA LEU A 405 0.06 -22.20 -6.80
C LEU A 405 0.78 -20.91 -7.21
N TYR A 406 2.09 -20.87 -6.93
CA TYR A 406 2.94 -19.72 -7.20
C TYR A 406 4.18 -20.10 -7.99
N TYR A 407 4.70 -19.14 -8.74
CA TYR A 407 6.05 -19.13 -9.27
C TYR A 407 7.04 -18.56 -8.24
N TRP A 408 8.33 -18.70 -8.52
CA TRP A 408 9.39 -18.05 -7.77
C TRP A 408 10.18 -17.09 -8.67
N ILE A 409 10.33 -15.82 -8.26
CA ILE A 409 10.92 -14.76 -9.11
C ILE A 409 12.37 -15.04 -9.56
N LYS A 410 13.10 -15.92 -8.87
CA LYS A 410 14.49 -16.27 -9.25
C LYS A 410 14.59 -17.50 -10.14
N ASP A 411 13.49 -18.22 -10.34
CA ASP A 411 13.47 -19.31 -11.33
C ASP A 411 13.28 -18.68 -12.71
N THR A 412 14.26 -18.89 -13.59
CA THR A 412 14.31 -18.19 -14.90
C THR A 412 14.23 -19.14 -16.08
N LYS A 413 14.30 -20.45 -15.82
CA LYS A 413 14.18 -21.49 -16.85
C LYS A 413 13.47 -22.74 -16.29
N PRO A 414 12.92 -23.59 -17.18
CA PRO A 414 12.30 -24.83 -16.79
C PRO A 414 13.24 -25.73 -15.99
N GLY A 415 12.71 -26.33 -14.92
CA GLY A 415 13.47 -27.17 -13.99
C GLY A 415 14.29 -26.43 -12.93
N ASP A 416 14.29 -25.10 -12.90
CA ASP A 416 14.79 -24.37 -11.72
C ASP A 416 13.86 -24.66 -10.53
N THR A 417 14.44 -25.02 -9.39
CA THR A 417 13.72 -25.29 -8.12
C THR A 417 14.26 -24.43 -6.98
N THR A 418 14.76 -23.22 -7.29
CA THR A 418 15.54 -22.40 -6.34
C THR A 418 14.69 -21.77 -5.23
N GLY A 419 13.36 -21.84 -5.35
CA GLY A 419 12.41 -21.45 -4.32
C GLY A 419 12.21 -22.50 -3.23
N GLN A 420 12.69 -23.73 -3.44
CA GLN A 420 12.47 -24.84 -2.51
C GLN A 420 13.02 -24.52 -1.12
N GLY A 421 12.16 -24.57 -0.10
CA GLY A 421 12.52 -24.35 1.30
C GLY A 421 12.81 -22.90 1.68
N VAL A 422 12.55 -21.92 0.79
CA VAL A 422 12.78 -20.51 1.10
C VAL A 422 11.97 -20.10 2.33
N GLY A 423 12.65 -19.54 3.34
CA GLY A 423 12.03 -19.14 4.60
C GLY A 423 11.36 -20.28 5.39
N SER A 424 11.64 -21.54 5.03
CA SER A 424 11.01 -22.75 5.58
C SER A 424 9.48 -22.78 5.43
N VAL A 425 8.94 -22.03 4.47
CA VAL A 425 7.49 -21.87 4.26
C VAL A 425 7.07 -21.99 2.79
N TRP A 426 8.00 -22.16 1.87
CA TRP A 426 7.74 -22.32 0.44
C TRP A 426 8.28 -23.66 -0.04
N TYR A 427 7.43 -24.45 -0.67
CA TYR A 427 7.79 -25.81 -1.08
C TYR A 427 7.18 -26.15 -2.42
N VAL A 428 7.96 -26.90 -3.22
CA VAL A 428 7.49 -27.61 -4.39
C VAL A 428 6.53 -28.72 -3.95
N ILE A 429 5.51 -28.95 -4.76
CA ILE A 429 4.53 -30.00 -4.54
C ILE A 429 4.66 -31.11 -5.57
N ASP A 430 4.39 -32.33 -5.13
CA ASP A 430 4.28 -33.50 -5.99
C ASP A 430 2.88 -33.60 -6.65
N PRO A 431 2.67 -34.53 -7.59
CA PRO A 431 1.35 -34.76 -8.20
C PRO A 431 0.29 -35.26 -7.22
N ASP A 432 0.69 -35.74 -6.04
CA ASP A 432 -0.24 -36.11 -4.99
C ASP A 432 -0.76 -34.87 -4.22
N GLY A 433 -0.14 -33.70 -4.42
CA GLY A 433 -0.46 -32.46 -3.74
C GLY A 433 0.23 -32.36 -2.38
N ASP A 434 1.23 -33.21 -2.12
CA ASP A 434 2.04 -33.20 -0.91
C ASP A 434 3.31 -32.37 -1.12
N ILE A 435 3.77 -31.71 -0.06
CA ILE A 435 5.04 -30.98 -0.09
C ILE A 435 6.24 -31.93 -0.07
N ILE A 436 7.23 -31.64 -0.90
CA ILE A 436 8.44 -32.46 -1.01
C ILE A 436 9.51 -31.92 -0.04
N GLY A 437 10.10 -32.81 0.77
CA GLY A 437 11.35 -32.54 1.52
C GLY A 437 11.24 -31.65 2.76
N LYS A 438 10.41 -32.05 3.75
CA LYS A 438 10.37 -31.43 5.10
C LYS A 438 11.65 -31.61 5.91
#